data_AF-A0A5A9EZP3-F1
#
_entry.id   AF-A0A5A9EZP3-F1
#
_cell.length_a   1.000
_cell.length_b   1.000
_cell.length_c   1.000
_cell.angle_alpha   90.00
_cell.angle_beta   90.00
_cell.angle_gamma   90.00
#
_symmetry.space_group_name_H-M   'P 1'
#
loop_
_entity.id
_entity.type
_entity.pdbx_description
1 polymer ?
#
loop_
_entity_poly.entity_id
_entity_poly.type
_entity_poly.pdbx_seq_one_letter_code
_entity_poly.pdbx_strand_id
1 'polypeptide(L)'
;MPWRRLADDLSDHLVRVSTTSSTDLDGALAYLVCTKGGVATLYTHGGVAIVGAEEVQPADGNARAFVPARMRFPYIRSRQIDGSVLLLTRDHFPLWRLRDGTPAEPVAPWVTVQNQADEYLWTPDRAPWRDRETASSMQDLLHSAGASDVAPLLEALLLMCENAIENPKVAVRMLAESPKSTPIVP
;
A
#
# COMPACT_ATOMS: atom_id res chain seq x y z
N MET A 1 -19.84 3.43 3.44
CA MET A 1 -18.49 4.05 3.44
C MET A 1 -17.80 3.69 2.14
N PRO A 2 -17.13 4.64 1.47
CA PRO A 2 -16.50 4.44 0.15
C PRO A 2 -15.47 3.30 0.12
N TRP A 3 -14.81 3.00 1.26
CA TRP A 3 -13.83 1.91 1.35
C TRP A 3 -14.42 0.50 1.17
N ARG A 4 -15.69 0.26 1.55
CA ARG A 4 -16.29 -1.08 1.39
C ARG A 4 -16.41 -1.44 -0.08
N ARG A 5 -16.82 -0.48 -0.90
CA ARG A 5 -16.90 -0.64 -2.35
C ARG A 5 -15.52 -0.90 -2.96
N LEU A 6 -14.49 -0.13 -2.56
CA LEU A 6 -13.11 -0.37 -3.00
C LEU A 6 -12.59 -1.75 -2.60
N ALA A 7 -12.96 -2.24 -1.42
CA ALA A 7 -12.59 -3.58 -0.97
C ALA A 7 -13.28 -4.67 -1.80
N ASP A 8 -14.56 -4.49 -2.13
CA ASP A 8 -15.29 -5.40 -3.01
C ASP A 8 -14.66 -5.43 -4.41
N ASP A 9 -14.36 -4.26 -5.00
CA ASP A 9 -13.74 -4.16 -6.33
C ASP A 9 -12.32 -4.79 -6.34
N LEU A 10 -11.55 -4.64 -5.26
CA LEU A 10 -10.22 -5.26 -5.14
C LEU A 10 -10.28 -6.78 -4.96
N SER A 11 -11.34 -7.30 -4.35
CA SER A 11 -11.50 -8.74 -4.14
C SER A 11 -11.55 -9.52 -5.46
N ASP A 12 -12.03 -8.91 -6.55
CA ASP A 12 -12.05 -9.52 -7.89
C ASP A 12 -10.64 -9.72 -8.49
N HIS A 13 -9.64 -9.04 -7.95
CA HIS A 13 -8.24 -9.14 -8.36
C HIS A 13 -7.40 -10.00 -7.42
N LEU A 14 -7.98 -10.57 -6.36
CA LEU A 14 -7.26 -11.42 -5.43
C LEU A 14 -6.96 -12.78 -6.03
N VAL A 15 -5.70 -13.18 -5.89
CA VAL A 15 -5.21 -14.47 -6.30
C VAL A 15 -4.40 -15.11 -5.18
N ARG A 16 -4.37 -16.44 -5.18
CA ARG A 16 -3.45 -17.25 -4.39
C ARG A 16 -2.33 -17.72 -5.29
N VAL A 17 -1.10 -17.56 -4.82
CA VAL A 17 0.08 -18.07 -5.52
C VAL A 17 0.28 -19.52 -5.10
N SER A 18 0.50 -20.40 -6.07
CA SER A 18 0.92 -21.78 -5.85
C SER A 18 2.20 -21.98 -6.63
N THR A 19 3.33 -21.91 -5.94
CA THR A 19 4.65 -22.05 -6.58
C THR A 19 5.46 -23.11 -5.87
N THR A 20 6.09 -23.98 -6.65
CA THR A 20 7.02 -24.99 -6.13
C THR A 20 8.45 -24.44 -5.97
N SER A 21 8.70 -23.23 -6.47
CA SER A 21 10.04 -22.64 -6.58
C SER A 21 10.37 -21.64 -5.46
N SER A 22 9.37 -21.05 -4.82
CA SER A 22 9.54 -20.05 -3.75
C SER A 22 8.63 -20.34 -2.55
N THR A 23 9.22 -20.84 -1.47
CA THR A 23 8.49 -21.09 -0.21
C THR A 23 7.87 -19.85 0.41
N ASP A 24 8.41 -18.65 0.10
CA ASP A 24 7.94 -17.39 0.66
C ASP A 24 6.63 -16.89 0.01
N LEU A 25 6.33 -17.37 -1.20
CA LEU A 25 5.12 -17.00 -1.94
C LEU A 25 4.09 -18.11 -1.99
N ASP A 26 4.47 -19.37 -1.77
CA ASP A 26 3.52 -20.47 -1.83
C ASP A 26 2.36 -20.31 -0.83
N GLY A 27 1.14 -20.37 -1.34
CA GLY A 27 -0.09 -20.13 -0.60
C GLY A 27 -0.39 -18.67 -0.27
N ALA A 28 0.50 -17.72 -0.61
CA ALA A 28 0.32 -16.31 -0.31
C ALA A 28 -0.84 -15.69 -1.11
N LEU A 29 -1.56 -14.77 -0.48
CA LEU A 29 -2.52 -13.91 -1.18
C LEU A 29 -1.81 -12.72 -1.80
N ALA A 30 -2.18 -12.40 -3.03
CA ALA A 30 -1.66 -11.25 -3.77
C ALA A 30 -2.77 -10.65 -4.66
N TYR A 31 -2.54 -9.44 -5.13
CA TYR A 31 -3.35 -8.84 -6.18
C TYR A 31 -2.72 -9.11 -7.54
N LEU A 32 -3.51 -9.63 -8.49
CA LEU A 32 -3.09 -9.74 -9.87
C LEU A 32 -3.09 -8.36 -10.52
N VAL A 33 -1.93 -7.91 -10.98
CA VAL A 33 -1.76 -6.62 -11.67
C VAL A 33 -1.84 -6.81 -13.18
N CYS A 34 -1.09 -7.77 -13.72
CA CYS A 34 -0.96 -7.94 -15.17
C CYS A 34 -0.70 -9.41 -15.50
N THR A 35 -1.17 -9.86 -16.68
CA THR A 35 -0.69 -11.09 -17.30
C THR A 35 -0.18 -10.78 -18.70
N LYS A 36 1.05 -11.20 -19.01
CA LYS A 36 1.66 -10.95 -20.32
C LYS A 36 2.66 -12.04 -20.66
N GLY A 37 2.54 -12.64 -21.84
CA GLY A 37 3.53 -13.60 -22.34
C GLY A 37 3.72 -14.82 -21.43
N GLY A 38 2.67 -15.30 -20.78
CA GLY A 38 2.72 -16.46 -19.88
C GLY A 38 3.21 -16.17 -18.47
N VAL A 39 3.51 -14.91 -18.13
CA VAL A 39 3.82 -14.52 -16.74
C VAL A 39 2.72 -13.66 -16.16
N ALA A 40 2.60 -13.71 -14.83
CA ALA A 40 1.72 -12.87 -14.03
C ALA A 40 2.54 -11.96 -13.10
N THR A 41 2.20 -10.67 -13.11
CA THR A 41 2.72 -9.68 -12.18
C THR A 41 1.77 -9.55 -11.00
N LEU A 42 2.28 -9.78 -9.80
CA LEU A 42 1.52 -9.82 -8.56
C LEU A 42 1.96 -8.72 -7.60
N TYR A 43 1.02 -8.16 -6.84
CA TYR A 43 1.31 -7.23 -5.76
C TYR A 43 0.99 -7.86 -4.40
N THR A 44 2.02 -8.10 -3.60
CA THR A 44 1.97 -8.75 -2.29
C THR A 44 2.12 -7.74 -1.16
N HIS A 45 2.06 -8.18 0.10
CA HIS A 45 2.38 -7.32 1.24
C HIS A 45 3.77 -6.65 1.16
N GLY A 46 4.78 -7.32 0.58
CA GLY A 46 6.16 -6.84 0.54
C GLY A 46 6.58 -6.11 -0.74
N GLY A 47 5.76 -6.21 -1.80
CA GLY A 47 6.03 -5.59 -3.10
C GLY A 47 5.58 -6.46 -4.26
N VAL A 48 6.23 -6.25 -5.41
CA VAL A 48 5.89 -6.93 -6.67
C VAL A 48 6.59 -8.28 -6.76
N ALA A 49 5.86 -9.30 -7.19
CA ALA A 49 6.40 -10.60 -7.59
C ALA A 49 6.02 -10.88 -9.05
N ILE A 50 6.84 -11.67 -9.74
CA ILE A 50 6.57 -12.14 -11.10
C ILE A 50 6.64 -13.67 -11.04
N VAL A 51 5.57 -14.32 -11.48
CA VAL A 51 5.42 -15.79 -11.46
C VAL A 51 4.90 -16.28 -12.82
N GLY A 52 4.95 -17.58 -13.06
CA GLY A 52 4.22 -18.20 -14.19
C GLY A 52 2.72 -17.96 -14.04
N ALA A 53 2.02 -17.71 -15.15
CA ALA A 53 0.57 -17.50 -15.10
C ALA A 53 -0.17 -18.74 -14.58
N GLU A 54 0.40 -19.93 -14.78
CA GLU A 54 -0.05 -21.22 -14.26
C GLU A 54 0.15 -21.38 -12.74
N GLU A 55 1.00 -20.55 -12.13
CA GLU A 55 1.27 -20.54 -10.68
C GLU A 55 0.27 -19.66 -9.91
N VAL A 56 -0.75 -19.14 -10.60
CA VAL A 56 -1.74 -18.21 -10.04
C VAL A 56 -3.13 -18.81 -10.11
N GLN A 57 -3.83 -18.82 -8.99
CA GLN A 57 -5.21 -19.29 -8.89
C GLN A 57 -6.09 -18.18 -8.31
N PRO A 58 -7.36 -18.04 -8.74
CA PRO A 58 -8.29 -17.15 -8.06
C PRO A 58 -8.32 -17.45 -6.56
N ALA A 59 -8.35 -16.40 -5.74
CA ALA A 59 -8.55 -16.60 -4.32
C ALA A 59 -9.94 -17.23 -4.08
N ASP A 60 -10.05 -18.10 -3.07
CA ASP A 60 -11.33 -18.69 -2.69
C ASP A 60 -12.34 -17.59 -2.31
N GLY A 61 -13.65 -17.89 -2.42
CA GLY A 61 -14.73 -16.92 -2.16
C GLY A 61 -14.81 -16.39 -0.71
N ASN A 62 -13.94 -16.85 0.19
CA ASN A 62 -13.83 -16.34 1.56
C ASN A 62 -12.61 -15.42 1.76
N ALA A 63 -11.74 -15.28 0.76
CA ALA A 63 -10.58 -14.41 0.82
C ALA A 63 -11.04 -12.95 0.93
N ARG A 64 -10.56 -12.28 1.99
CA ARG A 64 -10.87 -10.87 2.23
C ARG A 64 -9.80 -9.98 1.58
N ALA A 65 -10.25 -8.93 0.90
CA ALA A 65 -9.38 -7.84 0.46
C ALA A 65 -8.54 -7.33 1.64
N PHE A 66 -7.29 -7.02 1.35
CA PHE A 66 -6.31 -6.51 2.29
C PHE A 66 -5.54 -5.33 1.69
N VAL A 67 -5.04 -4.43 2.53
CA VAL A 67 -4.09 -3.41 2.05
C VAL A 67 -2.67 -3.98 2.17
N PRO A 68 -1.89 -4.06 1.08
CA PRO A 68 -0.50 -4.50 1.15
C PRO A 68 0.28 -3.75 2.22
N ALA A 69 1.07 -4.47 3.03
CA ALA A 69 1.75 -3.87 4.19
C ALA A 69 2.69 -2.74 3.78
N ARG A 70 3.39 -2.88 2.64
CA ARG A 70 4.23 -1.85 2.02
C ARG A 70 3.49 -0.53 1.69
N MET A 71 2.19 -0.62 1.39
CA MET A 71 1.33 0.53 1.09
C MET A 71 0.58 1.06 2.32
N ARG A 72 0.39 0.22 3.34
CA ARG A 72 -0.34 0.57 4.57
C ARG A 72 0.55 1.16 5.65
N PHE A 73 1.69 0.52 5.92
CA PHE A 73 2.50 0.85 7.08
C PHE A 73 3.54 1.92 6.76
N PRO A 74 3.75 2.86 7.71
CA PRO A 74 4.76 3.88 7.53
C PRO A 74 6.16 3.25 7.58
N TYR A 75 7.03 3.68 6.67
CA TYR A 75 8.44 3.29 6.61
C TYR A 75 9.33 4.45 7.04
N ILE A 76 8.99 5.67 6.60
CA ILE A 76 9.76 6.87 6.91
C ILE A 76 8.89 7.82 7.71
N ARG A 77 9.50 8.39 8.74
CA ARG A 77 8.99 9.52 9.51
C ARG A 77 9.82 10.74 9.14
N SER A 78 9.19 11.73 8.52
CA SER A 78 9.87 12.94 8.04
C SER A 78 9.34 14.19 8.74
N ARG A 79 10.22 14.91 9.44
CA ARG A 79 9.84 16.17 10.11
C ARG A 79 9.76 17.31 9.09
N GLN A 80 8.67 18.06 9.14
CA GLN A 80 8.39 19.19 8.27
C GLN A 80 8.78 20.52 8.93
N ILE A 81 8.93 21.58 8.13
CA ILE A 81 9.30 22.93 8.60
C ILE A 81 8.27 23.50 9.60
N ASP A 82 6.99 23.19 9.40
CA ASP A 82 5.88 23.62 10.26
C ASP A 82 5.80 22.86 11.61
N GLY A 83 6.77 21.98 11.89
CA GLY A 83 6.80 21.13 13.07
C GLY A 83 5.95 19.86 12.95
N SER A 84 5.17 19.69 11.88
CA SER A 84 4.41 18.46 11.65
C SER A 84 5.33 17.29 11.28
N VAL A 85 4.82 16.08 11.44
CA VAL A 85 5.51 14.85 11.05
C VAL A 85 4.73 14.21 9.93
N LEU A 86 5.40 13.93 8.81
CA LEU A 86 4.82 13.17 7.72
C LEU A 86 5.25 11.70 7.80
N LEU A 87 4.27 10.81 7.72
CA LEU A 87 4.46 9.39 7.58
C LEU A 87 4.41 9.01 6.09
N LEU A 88 5.43 8.31 5.62
CA LEU A 88 5.59 7.91 4.22
C LEU A 88 5.70 6.39 4.12
N THR A 89 5.22 5.82 3.01
CA THR A 89 5.46 4.42 2.65
C THR A 89 6.93 4.16 2.30
N ARG A 90 7.28 2.87 2.13
CA ARG A 90 8.58 2.47 1.58
C ARG A 90 8.89 3.09 0.22
N ASP A 91 7.86 3.32 -0.59
CA ASP A 91 7.99 3.91 -1.92
C ASP A 91 7.93 5.45 -1.90
N HIS A 92 8.04 6.05 -0.69
CA HIS A 92 8.08 7.49 -0.44
C HIS A 92 6.78 8.23 -0.80
N PHE A 93 5.65 7.51 -0.85
CA PHE A 93 4.35 8.15 -0.95
C PHE A 93 3.85 8.61 0.42
N PRO A 94 3.30 9.82 0.54
CA PRO A 94 2.61 10.28 1.74
C PRO A 94 1.48 9.36 2.15
N LEU A 95 1.35 9.17 3.46
CA LEU A 95 0.21 8.50 4.07
C LEU A 95 -0.55 9.45 4.98
N TRP A 96 0.09 9.90 6.06
CA TRP A 96 -0.55 10.72 7.06
C TRP A 96 0.36 11.83 7.56
N ARG A 97 -0.23 12.97 7.90
CA ARG A 97 0.43 14.06 8.61
C ARG A 97 -0.02 14.05 10.07
N LEU A 98 0.94 14.10 10.96
CA LEU A 98 0.74 14.18 12.40
C LEU A 98 1.05 15.60 12.88
N ARG A 99 0.15 16.16 13.69
CA ARG A 99 0.36 17.41 14.43
C ARG A 99 0.00 17.20 15.89
N ASP A 100 0.63 17.94 16.77
CA ASP A 100 0.42 17.80 18.21
C ASP A 100 -1.04 18.09 18.58
N GLY A 101 -1.64 17.15 19.32
CA GLY A 101 -3.01 17.29 19.82
C GLY A 101 -4.12 17.07 18.79
N THR A 102 -3.81 16.69 17.55
CA THR A 102 -4.82 16.43 16.50
C THR A 102 -4.71 15.02 15.94
N PRO A 103 -5.83 14.38 15.53
CA PRO A 103 -5.79 13.13 14.79
C PRO A 103 -4.97 13.23 13.51
N ALA A 104 -4.38 12.13 13.09
CA ALA A 104 -3.63 12.02 11.86
C ALA A 104 -4.48 12.40 10.64
N GLU A 105 -3.97 13.34 9.85
CA GLU A 105 -4.64 13.80 8.63
C GLU A 105 -4.15 12.97 7.44
N PRO A 106 -5.03 12.36 6.63
CA PRO A 106 -4.62 11.66 5.42
C PRO A 106 -4.02 12.66 4.42
N VAL A 107 -2.90 12.29 3.80
CA VAL A 107 -2.23 13.10 2.78
C VAL A 107 -2.36 12.39 1.44
N ALA A 108 -2.74 13.14 0.42
CA ALA A 108 -2.84 12.58 -0.91
C ALA A 108 -1.46 12.07 -1.41
N PRO A 109 -1.40 10.88 -2.03
CA PRO A 109 -0.14 10.22 -2.33
C PRO A 109 0.70 10.93 -3.41
N TRP A 110 0.11 11.86 -4.16
CA TRP A 110 0.80 12.68 -5.17
C TRP A 110 1.37 13.99 -4.62
N VAL A 111 1.15 14.31 -3.34
CA VAL A 111 1.73 15.51 -2.73
C VAL A 111 3.25 15.35 -2.66
N THR A 112 3.96 16.32 -3.24
CA THR A 112 5.41 16.38 -3.15
C THR A 112 5.82 16.80 -1.74
N VAL A 113 6.77 16.09 -1.16
CA VAL A 113 7.27 16.35 0.19
C VAL A 113 8.69 16.88 0.11
N GLN A 114 8.95 17.98 0.82
CA GLN A 114 10.29 18.48 1.04
C GLN A 114 10.77 17.95 2.39
N ASN A 115 11.74 17.05 2.38
CA ASN A 115 12.22 16.36 3.58
C ASN A 115 13.42 17.11 4.19
N GLN A 116 13.43 17.28 5.51
CA GLN A 116 14.59 17.83 6.23
C GLN A 116 15.42 16.75 6.92
N ALA A 117 14.77 15.73 7.47
CA ALA A 117 15.41 14.60 8.12
C ALA A 117 14.43 13.42 8.12
N ASP A 118 14.92 12.27 7.67
CA ASP A 118 14.14 11.05 7.53
C ASP A 118 14.62 10.02 8.57
N GLU A 119 13.71 9.60 9.43
CA GLU A 119 13.88 8.46 10.34
C GLU A 119 13.20 7.24 9.72
N TYR A 120 13.93 6.14 9.57
CA TYR A 120 13.37 4.87 9.12
C TYR A 120 12.80 4.10 10.32
N LEU A 121 11.52 3.75 10.25
CA LEU A 121 10.78 3.09 11.35
C LEU A 121 11.06 1.59 11.44
N TRP A 122 11.60 1.00 10.38
CA TRP A 122 12.01 -0.41 10.32
C TRP A 122 13.04 -0.64 9.22
N THR A 123 13.68 -1.80 9.21
CA THR A 123 14.67 -2.22 8.23
C THR A 123 14.11 -3.34 7.34
N PRO A 124 14.70 -3.62 6.15
CA PRO A 124 14.19 -4.67 5.26
C PRO A 124 14.12 -6.09 5.88
N ASP A 125 14.99 -6.40 6.85
CA ASP A 125 15.00 -7.65 7.61
C ASP A 125 13.92 -7.69 8.70
N ARG A 126 13.53 -6.54 9.24
CA ARG A 126 12.43 -6.37 10.20
C ARG A 126 11.16 -5.83 9.55
N ALA A 127 10.97 -6.04 8.25
CA ALA A 127 9.81 -5.49 7.55
C ALA A 127 8.49 -6.08 8.10
N PRO A 128 7.39 -5.32 8.13
CA PRO A 128 6.13 -5.74 8.79
C PRO A 128 5.42 -6.93 8.10
N TRP A 129 5.82 -7.31 6.89
CA TRP A 129 5.33 -8.53 6.24
C TRP A 129 6.18 -9.77 6.54
N ARG A 130 7.27 -9.62 7.30
CA ARG A 130 8.16 -10.69 7.78
C ARG A 130 8.20 -10.78 9.30
N ASP A 131 8.13 -9.63 9.97
CA ASP A 131 8.21 -9.51 11.41
C ASP A 131 6.88 -9.04 12.01
N ARG A 132 6.22 -9.94 12.74
CA ARG A 132 4.93 -9.67 13.38
C ARG A 132 5.04 -8.59 14.47
N GLU A 133 6.17 -8.50 15.16
CA GLU A 133 6.39 -7.48 16.17
C GLU A 133 6.40 -6.09 15.53
N THR A 134 7.16 -5.91 14.45
CA THR A 134 7.15 -4.66 13.67
C THR A 134 5.75 -4.35 13.12
N ALA A 135 5.03 -5.35 12.60
CA ALA A 135 3.65 -5.14 12.14
C ALA A 135 2.73 -4.60 13.25
N SER A 136 2.83 -5.18 14.46
CA SER A 136 2.07 -4.73 15.63
C SER A 136 2.44 -3.30 16.01
N SER A 137 3.74 -3.00 16.12
CA SER A 137 4.23 -1.65 16.45
C SER A 137 3.77 -0.59 15.44
N MET A 138 3.74 -0.91 14.15
CA MET A 138 3.22 0.00 13.13
C MET A 138 1.70 0.18 13.23
N GLN A 139 0.97 -0.87 13.58
CA GLN A 139 -0.47 -0.77 13.84
C GLN A 139 -0.76 0.10 15.07
N ASP A 140 -0.01 -0.08 16.16
CA ASP A 140 -0.15 0.72 17.39
C ASP A 140 0.21 2.19 17.14
N LEU A 141 1.24 2.46 16.33
CA LEU A 141 1.58 3.82 15.88
C LEU A 141 0.41 4.48 15.14
N LEU A 142 -0.19 3.80 14.17
CA LEU A 142 -1.33 4.34 13.42
C LEU A 142 -2.57 4.53 14.30
N HIS A 143 -2.84 3.57 15.18
CA HIS A 143 -3.98 3.64 16.10
C HIS A 143 -3.84 4.79 17.09
N SER A 144 -2.68 4.92 17.74
CA SER A 144 -2.39 6.01 18.69
C SER A 144 -2.39 7.38 18.04
N ALA A 145 -2.04 7.47 16.75
CA ALA A 145 -2.12 8.68 15.97
C ALA A 145 -3.56 9.03 15.52
N GLY A 146 -4.54 8.15 15.73
CA GLY A 146 -5.91 8.32 15.23
C GLY A 146 -5.99 8.23 13.69
N ALA A 147 -5.05 7.54 13.06
CA ALA A 147 -5.05 7.35 11.61
C ALA A 147 -6.17 6.40 11.18
N SER A 148 -6.78 6.70 10.04
CA SER A 148 -7.74 5.80 9.38
C SER A 148 -7.09 4.48 9.01
N ASP A 149 -7.82 3.37 9.15
CA ASP A 149 -7.40 2.05 8.66
C ASP A 149 -7.26 1.98 7.13
N VAL A 150 -7.85 2.94 6.41
CA VAL A 150 -7.81 3.03 4.95
C VAL A 150 -6.61 3.87 4.53
N ALA A 151 -5.60 3.22 3.96
CA ALA A 151 -4.43 3.89 3.44
C ALA A 151 -4.78 4.71 2.17
N PRO A 152 -4.26 5.94 2.00
CA PRO A 152 -4.51 6.76 0.81
C PRO A 152 -4.10 6.13 -0.53
N LEU A 153 -3.27 5.09 -0.51
CA LEU A 153 -2.82 4.36 -1.69
C LEU A 153 -3.77 3.27 -2.19
N LEU A 154 -4.90 3.02 -1.51
CA LEU A 154 -5.79 1.93 -1.90
C LEU A 154 -6.37 2.13 -3.31
N GLU A 155 -6.71 3.36 -3.67
CA GLU A 155 -7.18 3.69 -5.03
C GLU A 155 -6.08 3.50 -6.07
N ALA A 156 -4.82 3.74 -5.70
CA ALA A 156 -3.68 3.52 -6.60
C ALA A 156 -3.52 2.02 -6.90
N LEU A 157 -3.71 1.17 -5.89
CA LEU A 157 -3.68 -0.29 -6.07
C LEU A 157 -4.80 -0.77 -7.00
N LEU A 158 -6.02 -0.27 -6.83
CA LEU A 158 -7.13 -0.63 -7.74
C LEU A 158 -6.82 -0.22 -9.18
N LEU A 159 -6.33 1.02 -9.39
CA LEU A 159 -5.92 1.45 -10.73
C LEU A 159 -4.79 0.60 -11.31
N MET A 160 -3.86 0.14 -10.48
CA MET A 160 -2.81 -0.78 -10.91
C MET A 160 -3.39 -2.07 -11.48
N CYS A 161 -4.35 -2.67 -10.76
CA CYS A 161 -5.04 -3.88 -11.18
C CYS A 161 -5.87 -3.68 -12.46
N GLU A 162 -6.68 -2.62 -12.52
CA GLU A 162 -7.59 -2.36 -13.65
C GLU A 162 -6.86 -2.02 -14.96
N ASN A 163 -5.68 -1.40 -14.85
CA ASN A 163 -4.95 -0.86 -16.02
C ASN A 163 -3.62 -1.56 -16.28
N ALA A 164 -3.35 -2.69 -15.61
CA ALA A 164 -2.09 -3.42 -15.72
C ALA A 164 -0.83 -2.55 -15.49
N ILE A 165 -0.89 -1.66 -14.49
CA ILE A 165 0.21 -0.74 -14.16
C ILE A 165 1.11 -1.38 -13.10
N GLU A 166 2.32 -1.75 -13.49
CA GLU A 166 3.29 -2.38 -12.59
C GLU A 166 3.94 -1.39 -11.61
N ASN A 167 4.03 -0.12 -12.01
CA ASN A 167 4.70 0.92 -11.23
C ASN A 167 3.69 1.79 -10.45
N PRO A 168 3.69 1.76 -9.10
CA PRO A 168 2.74 2.54 -8.30
C PRO A 168 2.87 4.05 -8.53
N LYS A 169 4.03 4.56 -8.94
CA LYS A 169 4.21 5.99 -9.26
C LYS A 169 3.36 6.42 -10.45
N VAL A 170 3.15 5.53 -11.42
CA VAL A 170 2.31 5.80 -12.59
C VAL A 170 0.85 5.87 -12.18
N ALA A 171 0.38 4.92 -11.35
CA ALA A 171 -0.99 4.92 -10.82
C ALA A 171 -1.26 6.17 -9.96
N VAL A 172 -0.33 6.54 -9.07
CA VAL A 172 -0.44 7.76 -8.25
C VAL A 172 -0.48 9.03 -9.11
N ARG A 173 0.31 9.11 -10.20
CA ARG A 173 0.23 10.23 -11.13
C ARG A 173 -1.14 10.30 -11.84
N MET A 174 -1.67 9.16 -12.27
CA MET A 174 -3.00 9.10 -12.88
C MET A 174 -4.10 9.54 -11.91
N LEU A 175 -3.98 9.21 -10.61
CA LEU A 175 -4.89 9.74 -9.58
C LEU A 175 -4.80 11.27 -9.48
N ALA A 176 -3.59 11.82 -9.51
CA ALA A 176 -3.40 13.27 -9.45
C ALA A 176 -4.05 14.00 -10.63
N GLU A 177 -4.03 13.39 -11.82
CA GLU A 177 -4.60 13.93 -13.06
C GLU A 177 -6.11 13.66 -13.21
N SER A 178 -6.71 12.84 -12.36
CA SER A 178 -8.13 12.50 -12.41
C SER A 178 -9.01 13.68 -11.97
N PRO A 179 -10.10 14.05 -12.67
CA PRO A 179 -10.92 15.21 -12.34
C PRO A 179 -11.59 15.18 -10.95
N LYS A 180 -11.50 14.05 -10.23
CA LYS A 180 -11.93 13.92 -8.82
C LYS A 180 -10.91 14.42 -7.80
N SER A 181 -9.67 14.72 -8.20
CA SER A 181 -8.58 15.17 -7.33
C SER A 181 -8.62 16.68 -7.05
N THR A 182 -9.76 17.23 -6.62
CA THR A 182 -9.74 18.59 -6.08
C THR A 182 -9.01 18.56 -4.74
N PRO A 183 -7.93 19.35 -4.54
CA PRO A 183 -7.25 19.38 -3.25
C PRO A 183 -8.18 19.99 -2.20
N ILE A 184 -8.49 19.23 -1.15
CA ILE A 184 -8.98 19.81 0.11
C ILE A 184 -7.75 20.40 0.80
N VAL A 185 -7.49 21.68 0.52
CA VAL A 185 -6.59 22.51 1.32
C VAL A 185 -7.48 23.44 2.14
N PRO A 186 -7.46 23.39 3.48
CA PRO A 186 -7.89 24.52 4.29
C PRO A 186 -6.90 25.69 4.15
#